data_AF-A0A2N3DWQ4-F1
#
_entry.id   AF-A0A2N3DWQ4-F1
#
_cell.length_a   1.000
_cell.length_b   1.000
_cell.length_c   1.000
_cell.angle_alpha   90.00
_cell.angle_beta   90.00
_cell.angle_gamma   90.00
#
_symmetry.space_group_name_H-M   'P 1'
#
loop_
_entity.id
_entity.type
_entity.pdbx_description
1 polymer ?
#
loop_
_entity_poly.entity_id
_entity_poly.type
_entity_poly.pdbx_seq_one_letter_code
_entity_poly.pdbx_strand_id
1 'polypeptide(L)'
;MSRLKSAHDLSGLMKYMGRALWDEMMDEMLFAHLGPACEATDLEPDDIFDVIGDHWQGQLWGCAFEDLLTQELEPEGLNLVDEYLKRRGWNEKAPNKAYMRALRDTVMSL
;
A
#
# COMPACT_ATOMS: atom_id res chain seq x y z
N MET A 1 -12.12 2.13 24.58
CA MET A 1 -11.21 3.30 24.57
C MET A 1 -10.82 3.58 23.13
N SER A 2 -11.11 4.76 22.59
CA SER A 2 -10.66 5.15 21.26
C SER A 2 -9.14 5.37 21.32
N ARG A 3 -8.35 4.56 20.61
CA ARG A 3 -6.91 4.78 20.48
C ARG A 3 -6.74 6.15 19.82
N LEU A 4 -6.05 7.08 20.51
CA LEU A 4 -5.60 8.32 19.89
C LEU A 4 -4.83 7.94 18.62
N LYS A 5 -5.37 8.28 17.45
CA LYS A 5 -4.66 8.14 16.17
C LYS A 5 -3.32 8.85 16.31
N SER A 6 -2.25 8.04 16.28
CA SER A 6 -0.86 8.49 16.29
C SER A 6 -0.64 9.53 15.20
N ALA A 7 0.38 10.39 15.35
CA ALA A 7 0.97 10.99 14.16
C ALA A 7 1.31 9.84 13.20
N HIS A 8 1.05 10.02 11.90
CA HIS A 8 1.31 9.00 10.86
C HIS A 8 0.25 7.88 10.77
N ASP A 9 -0.98 8.09 11.26
CA ASP A 9 -2.04 7.09 11.08
C ASP A 9 -2.50 6.98 9.61
N LEU A 10 -2.38 5.78 9.05
CA LEU A 10 -2.76 5.43 7.67
C LEU A 10 -4.06 4.61 7.57
N SER A 11 -4.74 4.32 8.69
CA SER A 11 -5.92 3.45 8.70
C SER A 11 -7.03 3.87 7.74
N GLY A 12 -7.22 5.18 7.56
CA GLY A 12 -8.21 5.73 6.63
C GLY A 12 -7.85 5.47 5.16
N LEU A 13 -6.56 5.57 4.83
CA LEU A 13 -6.01 5.31 3.49
C LEU A 13 -6.05 3.82 3.17
N MET A 14 -5.58 2.96 4.08
CA MET A 14 -5.63 1.50 3.93
C MET A 14 -7.06 1.02 3.69
N LYS A 15 -8.04 1.56 4.43
CA LYS A 15 -9.46 1.24 4.21
C LYS A 15 -9.97 1.73 2.85
N TYR A 16 -9.44 2.83 2.33
CA TYR A 16 -9.85 3.36 1.03
C TYR A 16 -9.24 2.58 -0.13
N MET A 17 -8.03 2.04 0.05
CA MET A 17 -7.35 1.15 -0.89
C MET A 17 -8.15 -0.12 -1.19
N GLY A 18 -8.92 -0.67 -0.24
CA GLY A 18 -9.79 -1.83 -0.50
C GLY A 18 -11.02 -1.56 -1.40
N ARG A 19 -10.95 -0.59 -2.32
CA ARG A 19 -11.95 -0.35 -3.37
C ARG A 19 -11.45 -0.98 -4.66
N ALA A 20 -12.32 -1.66 -5.41
CA ALA A 20 -12.00 -2.44 -6.62
C ALA A 20 -10.74 -2.00 -7.40
N LEU A 21 -10.72 -0.79 -7.96
CA LEU A 21 -9.55 -0.27 -8.70
C LEU A 21 -8.22 -0.39 -7.91
N TRP A 22 -8.23 0.06 -6.65
CA TRP A 22 -7.02 0.12 -5.83
C TRP A 22 -6.65 -1.25 -5.24
N ASP A 23 -7.65 -2.11 -5.05
CA ASP A 23 -7.48 -3.50 -4.62
C ASP A 23 -6.76 -4.29 -5.73
N GLU A 24 -7.23 -4.16 -6.98
CA GLU A 24 -6.59 -4.75 -8.16
C GLU A 24 -5.14 -4.26 -8.33
N MET A 25 -4.88 -2.96 -8.14
CA MET A 25 -3.52 -2.42 -8.20
C MET A 25 -2.63 -2.92 -7.06
N MET A 26 -3.21 -3.17 -5.88
CA MET A 26 -2.46 -3.76 -4.76
C MET A 26 -2.04 -5.20 -5.06
N ASP A 27 -2.94 -5.99 -5.67
CA ASP A 27 -2.63 -7.35 -6.12
C ASP A 27 -1.51 -7.34 -7.18
N GLU A 28 -1.54 -6.39 -8.12
CA GLU A 28 -0.47 -6.22 -9.11
C GLU A 28 0.88 -5.87 -8.47
N MET A 29 0.91 -4.99 -7.46
CA MET A 29 2.14 -4.68 -6.74
C MET A 29 2.66 -5.89 -5.98
N LEU A 30 1.79 -6.62 -5.27
CA LEU A 30 2.16 -7.85 -4.58
C LEU A 30 2.75 -8.88 -5.54
N PHE A 31 2.11 -9.07 -6.71
CA PHE A 31 2.61 -9.96 -7.74
C PHE A 31 3.98 -9.53 -8.26
N ALA A 32 4.21 -8.22 -8.48
CA ALA A 32 5.50 -7.71 -8.90
C ALA A 32 6.62 -7.96 -7.87
N HIS A 33 6.32 -7.84 -6.57
CA HIS A 33 7.27 -8.16 -5.50
C HIS A 33 7.55 -9.67 -5.39
N LEU A 34 6.54 -10.50 -5.61
CA LEU A 34 6.63 -11.95 -5.49
C LEU A 34 7.23 -12.62 -6.73
N GLY A 35 7.09 -12.01 -7.92
CA GLY A 35 7.52 -12.57 -9.19
C GLY A 35 8.93 -13.18 -9.17
N PRO A 36 9.96 -12.45 -8.71
CA PRO A 36 11.32 -13.01 -8.63
C PRO A 36 11.43 -14.24 -7.71
N ALA A 37 10.66 -14.29 -6.62
CA ALA A 37 10.63 -15.44 -5.74
C ALA A 37 9.88 -16.62 -6.38
N CYS A 38 8.73 -16.36 -7.01
CA CYS A 38 7.97 -17.37 -7.75
C CYS A 38 8.82 -18.00 -8.87
N GLU A 39 9.53 -17.20 -9.66
CA GLU A 39 10.44 -17.70 -10.71
C GLU A 39 11.58 -18.55 -10.14
N ALA A 40 12.12 -18.19 -8.97
CA ALA A 40 13.24 -18.90 -8.36
C ALA A 40 12.83 -20.22 -7.69
N THR A 41 11.58 -20.34 -7.25
CA THR A 41 11.08 -21.50 -6.48
C THR A 41 10.09 -22.37 -7.24
N ASP A 42 9.60 -21.91 -8.40
CA ASP A 42 8.50 -22.53 -9.15
C ASP A 42 7.21 -22.67 -8.31
N LEU A 43 6.98 -21.69 -7.43
CA LEU A 43 5.80 -21.61 -6.56
C LEU A 43 4.86 -20.49 -7.02
N GLU A 44 3.57 -20.67 -6.78
CA GLU A 44 2.60 -19.59 -6.96
C GLU A 44 2.68 -18.57 -5.81
N PRO A 45 2.20 -17.32 -6.01
CA PRO A 45 2.22 -16.28 -4.97
C PRO A 45 1.66 -16.72 -3.61
N ASP A 46 0.54 -17.46 -3.61
CA ASP A 46 -0.09 -17.96 -2.38
C ASP A 46 0.81 -18.97 -1.64
N ASP A 47 1.50 -19.84 -2.38
CA ASP A 47 2.45 -20.80 -1.81
C ASP A 47 3.67 -20.09 -1.20
N ILE A 48 4.11 -18.96 -1.79
CA ILE A 48 5.17 -18.13 -1.19
C ILE A 48 4.72 -17.59 0.17
N PHE A 49 3.48 -17.13 0.30
CA PHE A 49 2.94 -16.62 1.57
C PHE A 49 2.92 -17.70 2.65
N ASP A 50 2.59 -18.94 2.29
CA ASP A 50 2.63 -20.09 3.20
C ASP A 50 4.06 -20.40 3.67
N VAL A 51 5.06 -20.25 2.79
CA VAL A 51 6.47 -20.49 3.11
C VAL A 51 7.06 -19.40 4.01
N ILE A 52 6.80 -18.11 3.73
CA ILE A 52 7.35 -17.00 4.53
C ILE A 52 6.71 -16.91 5.92
N GLY A 53 5.46 -17.36 6.04
CA GLY A 53 4.68 -17.42 7.28
C GLY A 53 4.29 -16.05 7.86
N ASP A 54 3.29 -16.05 8.74
CA ASP A 54 2.62 -14.86 9.31
C ASP A 54 3.54 -13.74 9.79
N HIS A 55 4.75 -14.09 10.26
CA HIS A 55 5.72 -13.12 10.74
C HIS A 55 6.15 -12.12 9.66
N TRP A 56 6.32 -12.58 8.43
CA TRP A 56 6.84 -11.77 7.32
C TRP A 56 5.77 -11.32 6.34
N GLN A 57 4.59 -11.95 6.33
CA GLN A 57 3.49 -11.58 5.42
C GLN A 57 3.11 -10.10 5.55
N GLY A 58 2.99 -9.60 6.80
CA GLY A 58 2.64 -8.20 7.04
C GLY A 58 3.69 -7.21 6.55
N GLN A 59 4.97 -7.55 6.65
CA GLN A 59 6.08 -6.74 6.14
C GLN A 59 6.08 -6.69 4.62
N LEU A 60 5.95 -7.85 3.95
CA LEU A 60 5.90 -7.92 2.50
C LEU A 60 4.69 -7.15 1.93
N TRP A 61 3.53 -7.30 2.56
CA TRP A 61 2.35 -6.53 2.23
C TRP A 61 2.59 -5.02 2.41
N GLY A 62 3.29 -4.65 3.49
CA GLY A 62 3.69 -3.26 3.75
C GLY A 62 4.56 -2.67 2.64
N CYS A 63 5.55 -3.43 2.13
CA CYS A 63 6.39 -3.01 1.02
C CYS A 63 5.57 -2.74 -0.24
N ALA A 64 4.72 -3.69 -0.65
CA ALA A 64 3.86 -3.52 -1.81
C ALA A 64 2.88 -2.35 -1.65
N PHE A 65 2.36 -2.14 -0.43
CA PHE A 65 1.47 -1.03 -0.14
C PHE A 65 2.19 0.30 -0.27
N GLU A 66 3.41 0.43 0.27
CA GLU A 66 4.22 1.63 0.13
C GLU A 66 4.57 1.92 -1.33
N ASP A 67 4.96 0.90 -2.11
CA ASP A 67 5.22 1.07 -3.55
C ASP A 67 3.97 1.53 -4.31
N LEU A 68 2.79 0.99 -4.00
CA LEU A 68 1.51 1.47 -4.56
C LEU A 68 1.26 2.95 -4.30
N LEU A 69 1.66 3.48 -3.13
CA LEU A 69 1.44 4.91 -2.82
C LEU A 69 2.21 5.84 -3.75
N THR A 70 3.26 5.34 -4.39
CA THR A 70 4.13 6.11 -5.31
C THR A 70 3.68 6.03 -6.77
N GLN A 71 2.83 5.05 -7.12
CA GLN A 71 2.42 4.82 -8.49
C GLN A 71 1.44 5.89 -8.99
N GLU A 72 1.60 6.30 -10.25
CA GLU A 72 0.64 7.10 -10.99
C GLU A 72 0.05 6.24 -12.11
N LEU A 73 -1.27 6.01 -12.08
CA LEU A 73 -1.94 5.19 -13.08
C LEU A 73 -2.13 5.98 -14.38
N GLU A 74 -1.58 5.44 -15.45
CA GLU A 74 -1.75 5.96 -16.81
C GLU A 74 -3.18 5.68 -17.34
N PRO A 75 -3.70 6.50 -18.26
CA PRO A 75 -3.09 7.72 -18.82
C PRO A 75 -3.38 9.00 -18.01
N GLU A 76 -4.24 8.97 -17.00
CA GLU A 76 -4.67 10.17 -16.27
C GLU A 76 -3.72 10.61 -15.13
N GLY A 77 -2.66 9.85 -14.84
CA GLY A 77 -1.74 10.11 -13.73
C GLY A 77 -2.42 9.97 -12.37
N LEU A 78 -3.37 9.04 -12.25
CA LEU A 78 -4.17 8.90 -11.03
C LEU A 78 -3.34 8.22 -9.92
N ASN A 79 -3.18 8.90 -8.79
CA ASN A 79 -2.48 8.36 -7.62
C ASN A 79 -3.42 8.11 -6.43
N LEU A 80 -3.21 7.02 -5.70
CA LEU A 80 -4.04 6.60 -4.56
C LEU A 80 -4.08 7.64 -3.45
N VAL A 81 -2.92 8.20 -3.07
CA VAL A 81 -2.83 9.21 -2.00
C VAL A 81 -3.58 10.47 -2.41
N ASP A 82 -3.36 10.97 -3.62
CA ASP A 82 -4.01 12.18 -4.11
C ASP A 82 -5.53 12.02 -4.17
N GLU A 83 -5.99 10.91 -4.74
CA GLU A 83 -7.41 10.64 -4.88
C GLU A 83 -8.08 10.44 -3.51
N TYR A 84 -7.41 9.76 -2.59
CA TYR A 84 -7.87 9.62 -1.22
C TYR A 84 -7.98 10.99 -0.52
N LEU A 85 -6.92 11.80 -0.55
CA LEU A 85 -6.90 13.11 0.12
C LEU A 85 -7.92 14.07 -0.50
N LYS A 86 -8.13 14.03 -1.82
CA LYS A 86 -9.18 14.78 -2.52
C LYS A 86 -10.58 14.38 -2.06
N ARG A 87 -10.85 13.08 -1.92
CA ARG A 87 -12.20 12.58 -1.58
C ARG A 87 -12.49 12.46 -0.08
N ARG A 88 -11.47 12.40 0.77
CA ARG A 88 -11.61 12.06 2.21
C ARG A 88 -10.69 12.84 3.13
N GLY A 89 -9.81 13.70 2.61
CA GLY A 89 -8.80 14.40 3.42
C GLY A 89 -9.36 15.35 4.48
N TRP A 90 -10.65 15.72 4.43
CA TRP A 90 -11.29 16.47 5.52
C TRP A 90 -11.46 15.65 6.81
N ASN A 91 -11.43 14.31 6.72
CA ASN A 91 -11.46 13.43 7.89
C ASN A 91 -10.07 13.22 8.52
N GLU A 92 -9.00 13.70 7.86
CA GLU A 92 -7.62 13.46 8.28
C GLU A 92 -6.99 14.67 8.97
N LYS A 93 -6.20 14.39 10.02
CA LYS A 93 -5.43 15.42 10.72
C LYS A 93 -4.32 15.96 9.82
N ALA A 94 -3.92 17.22 10.03
CA ALA A 94 -2.81 17.84 9.31
C ALA A 94 -1.53 16.98 9.25
N PRO A 95 -1.00 16.42 10.36
CA PRO A 95 0.19 15.56 10.31
C PRO A 95 -0.01 14.28 9.49
N ASN A 96 -1.18 13.64 9.53
CA ASN A 96 -1.45 12.45 8.71
C ASN A 96 -1.43 12.78 7.22
N LYS A 97 -2.05 13.90 6.82
CA LYS A 97 -2.04 14.37 5.44
C LYS A 97 -0.64 14.70 4.94
N ALA A 98 0.20 15.29 5.79
CA ALA A 98 1.59 15.58 5.46
C ALA A 98 2.38 14.28 5.28
N TYR A 99 2.17 13.31 6.17
CA TYR A 99 2.82 12.01 6.09
C TYR A 99 2.42 11.23 4.83
N MET A 100 1.13 11.15 4.50
CA MET A 100 0.67 10.48 3.29
C MET A 100 1.28 11.08 2.02
N ARG A 101 1.37 12.42 1.94
CA ARG A 101 2.04 13.09 0.80
C ARG A 101 3.53 12.81 0.78
N ALA A 102 4.19 12.77 1.93
CA ALA A 102 5.60 12.39 1.97
C ALA A 102 5.79 10.96 1.44
N LEU A 103 4.95 10.00 1.84
CA LEU A 103 5.02 8.63 1.34
C LEU A 103 4.85 8.53 -0.18
N ARG A 104 3.92 9.30 -0.76
CA ARG A 104 3.71 9.39 -2.21
C ARG A 104 5.00 9.74 -2.97
N ASP A 105 5.80 10.65 -2.41
CA ASP A 105 6.99 11.20 -3.07
C ASP A 105 8.30 10.49 -2.62
N THR A 106 8.20 9.43 -1.82
CA THR A 106 9.36 8.63 -1.38
C THR A 106 9.48 7.33 -2.16
N VAL A 107 10.66 6.73 -2.17
CA VAL A 107 10.83 5.32 -2.56
C VAL A 107 10.59 4.45 -1.33
N MET A 108 9.94 3.28 -1.49
CA MET A 108 9.76 2.30 -0.42
C MET A 108 11.10 2.00 0.26
N SER A 109 11.11 2.10 1.59
CA SER A 109 12.32 1.88 2.38
C SER A 109 12.60 0.39 2.48
N LEU A 110 13.79 -0.01 2.02
CA LEU A 110 14.36 -1.35 2.27
C LEU A 110 14.55 -1.61 3.77
#